data_AF-A0A9N9CWG8-F1
#
_entry.id   AF-A0A9N9CWG8-F1
#
_cell.length_a   1.000
_cell.length_b   1.000
_cell.length_c   1.000
_cell.angle_alpha   90.00
_cell.angle_beta   90.00
_cell.angle_gamma   90.00
#
_symmetry.space_group_name_H-M   'P 1'
#
loop_
_entity.id
_entity.type
_entity.pdbx_description
1 polymer ?
#
loop_
_entity_poly.entity_id
_entity_poly.type
_entity_poly.pdbx_seq_one_letter_code
_entity_poly.pdbx_strand_id
1 'polypeptide(L)'
;MGNEVNQSQAAATARELMKQKDAIENKIKEFEQVLIDSSGFPRADIDLMTVRTARSRIIALQNDHKDIMSRIESALHEIHAENKANRRLEETICWVFDPSPY
;
A
#
# COMPACT_ATOMS: atom_id res chain seq x y z
N MET A 1 15.43 -5.04 25.44
CA MET A 1 16.09 -4.56 24.20
C MET A 1 15.48 -5.28 23.01
N GLY A 2 14.39 -4.79 22.42
CA GLY A 2 13.68 -5.57 21.38
C GLY A 2 12.72 -4.89 20.40
N ASN A 3 12.32 -3.63 20.57
CA ASN A 3 11.22 -3.05 19.74
C ASN A 3 11.61 -1.88 18.81
N GLU A 4 12.87 -1.45 18.78
CA GLU A 4 13.29 -0.31 17.94
C GLU A 4 13.52 -0.70 16.48
N VAL A 5 13.86 -1.96 16.22
CA VAL A 5 14.22 -2.45 14.89
C VAL A 5 12.97 -2.61 13.99
N ASN A 6 11.80 -2.90 14.56
CA ASN A 6 10.58 -3.19 13.80
C ASN A 6 9.91 -1.94 13.23
N GLN A 7 9.80 -0.86 14.01
CA GLN A 7 9.16 0.39 13.57
C GLN A 7 9.91 1.07 12.41
N SER A 8 11.25 1.02 12.40
CA SER A 8 12.06 1.60 11.32
C SER A 8 11.95 0.80 10.02
N GLN A 9 11.89 -0.53 10.10
CA GLN A 9 11.76 -1.40 8.94
C GLN A 9 10.36 -1.36 8.35
N ALA A 10 9.30 -1.34 9.17
CA ALA A 10 7.92 -1.23 8.72
C ALA A 10 7.62 0.12 8.01
N ALA A 11 8.21 1.22 8.52
CA ALA A 11 8.12 2.52 7.86
C ALA A 11 8.93 2.56 6.54
N ALA A 12 10.07 1.88 6.48
CA ALA A 12 10.88 1.77 5.27
C ALA A 12 10.19 0.93 4.18
N THR A 13 9.60 -0.21 4.56
CA THR A 13 8.82 -1.06 3.63
C THR A 13 7.57 -0.34 3.13
N ALA A 14 6.84 0.38 3.99
CA ALA A 14 5.69 1.18 3.56
C ALA A 14 6.07 2.26 2.52
N ARG A 15 7.20 2.96 2.71
CA ARG A 15 7.71 3.96 1.74
C ARG A 15 8.09 3.32 0.41
N GLU A 16 8.69 2.13 0.43
CA GLU A 16 9.03 1.40 -0.79
C GLU A 16 7.77 0.93 -1.53
N LEU A 17 6.76 0.42 -0.81
CA LEU A 17 5.46 0.06 -1.39
C LEU A 17 4.75 1.27 -2.02
N MET A 18 4.86 2.46 -1.42
CA MET A 18 4.33 3.70 -2.01
C MET A 18 5.01 4.05 -3.33
N LYS A 19 6.35 3.95 -3.42
CA LYS A 19 7.08 4.15 -4.69
C LYS A 19 6.65 3.16 -5.77
N GLN A 20 6.49 1.89 -5.40
CA GLN A 20 6.04 0.85 -6.32
C GLN A 20 4.62 1.11 -6.82
N LYS A 21 3.73 1.53 -5.92
CA LYS A 21 2.36 1.96 -6.24
C LYS A 21 2.36 3.10 -7.27
N ASP A 22 3.14 4.15 -7.04
CA ASP A 22 3.22 5.29 -7.97
C ASP A 22 3.81 4.90 -9.34
N ALA A 23 4.79 3.99 -9.35
CA ALA A 23 5.35 3.45 -10.59
C ALA A 23 4.32 2.64 -11.39
N ILE A 24 3.48 1.85 -10.72
CA ILE A 24 2.41 1.08 -11.37
C ILE A 24 1.32 2.02 -11.89
N GLU A 25 0.95 3.05 -11.13
CA GLU A 25 -0.05 4.04 -11.54
C GLU A 25 0.39 4.79 -12.80
N ASN A 26 1.66 5.19 -12.88
CA ASN A 26 2.21 5.84 -14.07
C ASN A 26 2.19 4.92 -15.30
N LYS A 27 2.54 3.63 -15.12
CA LYS A 27 2.46 2.64 -16.21
C LYS A 27 1.03 2.44 -16.70
N ILE A 28 0.05 2.37 -15.78
CA ILE A 28 -1.37 2.24 -16.16
C ILE A 28 -1.80 3.44 -17.01
N LYS A 29 -1.50 4.67 -16.58
CA LYS A 29 -1.82 5.89 -17.33
C LYS A 29 -1.18 5.92 -18.71
N GLU A 30 0.08 5.49 -18.83
CA GLU A 30 0.78 5.40 -20.11
C GLU A 30 0.09 4.43 -21.07
N PHE A 31 -0.28 3.23 -20.60
CA PHE A 31 -0.96 2.25 -21.45
C PHE A 31 -2.40 2.66 -21.82
N GLU A 32 -3.13 3.31 -20.91
CA GLU A 32 -4.49 3.78 -21.20
C GLU A 32 -4.51 4.90 -22.25
N GLN A 33 -3.54 5.82 -22.20
CA GLN A 33 -3.43 6.92 -23.18
C GLN A 33 -3.12 6.45 -24.60
N VAL A 34 -2.40 5.33 -24.74
CA VAL A 34 -2.03 4.78 -26.06
C VAL A 34 -3.21 4.05 -26.72
N LEU A 35 -4.10 3.46 -25.93
CA LEU A 35 -5.18 2.60 -26.43
C LEU A 35 -6.46 3.33 -26.80
N ILE A 36 -6.66 4.53 -26.27
CA ILE A 36 -7.93 5.26 -26.36
C ILE A 36 -7.65 6.63 -27.00
N ASP A 37 -8.46 7.02 -27.96
CA ASP A 37 -8.44 8.38 -28.49
C ASP A 37 -9.02 9.37 -27.47
N SER A 38 -8.79 10.67 -27.65
CA SER A 38 -9.36 11.74 -26.79
C SER A 38 -10.89 11.68 -26.67
N SER A 39 -11.54 10.98 -27.60
CA SER A 39 -12.99 10.77 -27.67
C SER A 39 -13.49 9.55 -26.87
N GLY A 40 -12.60 8.76 -26.24
CA GLY A 40 -12.99 7.58 -25.46
C GLY A 40 -13.18 6.29 -26.27
N PHE A 41 -12.86 6.32 -27.58
CA PHE A 41 -12.98 5.18 -28.47
C PHE A 41 -11.62 4.54 -28.78
N PRO A 42 -11.55 3.22 -29.02
CA PRO A 42 -10.33 2.58 -29.52
C PRO A 42 -9.90 3.25 -30.83
N ARG A 43 -8.62 3.59 -30.98
CA ARG A 43 -8.10 4.10 -32.25
C ARG A 43 -8.32 3.06 -33.34
N ALA A 44 -8.95 3.48 -34.45
CA ALA A 44 -9.24 2.61 -35.59
C ALA A 44 -7.98 2.01 -36.23
N ASP A 45 -6.83 2.63 -35.97
CA ASP A 45 -5.52 2.26 -36.52
C ASP A 45 -4.84 1.11 -35.75
N ILE A 46 -5.37 0.73 -34.58
CA ILE A 46 -4.78 -0.27 -33.68
C ILE A 46 -5.52 -1.61 -33.83
N ASP A 47 -4.76 -2.69 -34.03
CA ASP A 47 -5.30 -4.04 -34.11
C ASP A 47 -5.98 -4.48 -32.79
N LEU A 48 -7.11 -5.18 -32.91
CA LEU A 48 -7.87 -5.77 -31.82
C LEU A 48 -6.99 -6.67 -30.93
N MET A 49 -6.03 -7.40 -31.52
CA MET A 49 -5.12 -8.24 -30.75
C MET A 49 -4.19 -7.42 -29.86
N THR A 50 -3.65 -6.31 -30.37
CA THR A 50 -2.83 -5.38 -29.58
C THR A 50 -3.65 -4.77 -28.44
N VAL A 51 -4.89 -4.35 -28.72
CA VAL A 51 -5.81 -3.84 -27.68
C VAL A 51 -6.09 -4.91 -26.62
N ARG A 52 -6.36 -6.15 -27.02
CA ARG A 52 -6.61 -7.26 -26.10
C ARG A 52 -5.41 -7.50 -25.19
N THR A 53 -4.22 -7.63 -25.75
CA THR A 53 -2.99 -7.86 -24.97
C THR A 53 -2.71 -6.71 -24.02
N ALA A 54 -2.86 -5.47 -24.48
CA ALA A 54 -2.61 -4.29 -23.65
C ALA A 54 -3.63 -4.16 -22.51
N ARG A 55 -4.92 -4.41 -22.76
CA ARG A 55 -5.96 -4.47 -21.72
C ARG A 55 -5.68 -5.56 -20.69
N SER A 56 -5.28 -6.76 -21.13
CA SER A 56 -4.91 -7.82 -20.19
C SER A 56 -3.71 -7.41 -19.31
N ARG A 57 -2.74 -6.69 -19.86
CA ARG A 57 -1.60 -6.15 -19.08
C ARG A 57 -2.06 -5.08 -18.09
N ILE A 58 -2.94 -4.16 -18.50
CA ILE A 58 -3.51 -3.15 -17.59
C ILE A 58 -4.24 -3.82 -16.43
N ILE A 59 -5.06 -4.83 -16.69
CA ILE A 59 -5.79 -5.58 -15.65
C ILE A 59 -4.82 -6.24 -14.66
N ALA A 60 -3.73 -6.84 -15.15
CA ALA A 60 -2.71 -7.41 -14.29
C ALA A 60 -2.07 -6.34 -13.39
N LEU A 61 -1.66 -5.21 -13.96
CA LEU A 61 -1.10 -4.08 -13.20
C LEU A 61 -2.09 -3.50 -12.17
N GLN A 62 -3.37 -3.42 -12.51
CA GLN A 62 -4.41 -2.96 -11.59
C GLN A 62 -4.61 -3.94 -10.43
N ASN A 63 -4.49 -5.25 -10.67
CA ASN A 63 -4.55 -6.25 -9.61
C ASN A 63 -3.32 -6.15 -8.70
N ASP A 64 -2.13 -6.00 -9.27
CA ASP A 64 -0.88 -5.81 -8.50
C ASP A 64 -0.96 -4.55 -7.64
N HIS A 65 -1.50 -3.45 -8.17
CA HIS A 65 -1.73 -2.22 -7.42
C HIS A 65 -2.69 -2.44 -6.23
N LYS A 66 -3.77 -3.21 -6.41
CA LYS A 66 -4.69 -3.54 -5.31
C LYS A 66 -4.03 -4.39 -4.24
N ASP A 67 -3.18 -5.35 -4.63
CA ASP A 67 -2.43 -6.18 -3.69
C ASP A 67 -1.45 -5.34 -2.86
N ILE A 68 -0.71 -4.43 -3.52
CA ILE A 68 0.19 -3.49 -2.83
C ILE A 68 -0.57 -2.60 -1.84
N MET A 69 -1.75 -2.09 -2.20
CA MET A 69 -2.58 -1.31 -1.29
C MET A 69 -3.00 -2.10 -0.05
N SER A 70 -3.43 -3.36 -0.21
CA SER A 70 -3.78 -4.22 0.92
C SER A 70 -2.58 -4.53 1.83
N ARG A 71 -1.39 -4.68 1.25
CA ARG A 71 -0.15 -4.86 2.02
C ARG A 71 0.24 -3.62 2.81
N ILE A 72 0.03 -2.42 2.25
CA ILE A 72 0.24 -1.15 2.97
C ILE A 72 -0.72 -1.04 4.16
N GLU A 73 -2.00 -1.36 3.97
CA GLU A 73 -3.00 -1.35 5.05
C GLU A 73 -2.61 -2.31 6.18
N SER A 74 -2.20 -3.53 5.84
CA SER A 74 -1.77 -4.54 6.82
C SER A 74 -0.56 -4.08 7.63
N ALA A 75 0.48 -3.56 6.96
CA ALA A 75 1.67 -3.04 7.63
C ALA A 75 1.32 -1.86 8.56
N LEU A 76 0.37 -1.00 8.16
CA LEU A 76 -0.08 0.11 9.00
C LEU A 76 -0.88 -0.36 10.22
N HIS A 77 -1.72 -1.39 10.07
CA HIS A 77 -2.46 -1.99 11.17
C HIS A 77 -1.53 -2.64 12.21
N GLU A 78 -0.46 -3.31 11.77
CA GLU A 78 0.55 -3.89 12.66
C GLU A 78 1.24 -2.81 13.51
N ILE A 79 1.66 -1.70 12.90
CA ILE A 79 2.29 -0.56 13.61
C ILE A 79 1.33 0.03 14.64
N HIS A 80 0.06 0.24 14.27
CA HIS A 80 -0.92 0.82 15.19
C HIS A 80 -1.30 -0.15 16.32
N ALA A 81 -1.37 -1.46 16.04
CA ALA A 81 -1.64 -2.47 17.05
C ALA A 81 -0.50 -2.54 18.08
N GLU A 82 0.75 -2.49 17.64
CA GLU A 82 1.94 -2.45 18.50
C GLU A 82 1.96 -1.19 19.38
N ASN A 83 1.68 -0.02 18.82
CA ASN A 83 1.59 1.23 19.58
C ASN A 83 0.46 1.22 20.61
N LYS A 84 -0.70 0.62 20.29
CA LYS A 84 -1.81 0.48 21.24
C LYS A 84 -1.46 -0.47 22.37
N ALA A 85 -0.73 -1.56 22.10
CA ALA A 85 -0.24 -2.48 23.12
C ALA A 85 0.77 -1.80 24.05
N ASN A 86 1.72 -1.05 23.51
CA ASN A 86 2.70 -0.29 24.30
C ASN A 86 2.02 0.76 25.20
N ARG A 87 1.06 1.53 24.66
CA ARG A 87 0.32 2.50 25.47
C ARG A 87 -0.45 1.84 26.62
N ARG A 88 -1.05 0.67 26.37
CA ARG A 88 -1.75 -0.08 27.42
C ARG A 88 -0.79 -0.60 28.49
N LEU A 89 0.42 -1.02 28.12
CA LEU A 89 1.45 -1.43 29.08
C LEU A 89 1.91 -0.26 29.95
N GLU A 90 2.14 0.92 29.36
CA GLU A 90 2.48 2.14 30.11
C GLU A 90 1.39 2.54 31.09
N GLU A 91 0.12 2.49 30.67
CA GLU A 91 -1.03 2.73 31.54
C GLU A 91 -1.08 1.70 32.68
N THR A 92 -0.84 0.41 32.40
CA THR A 92 -0.90 -0.67 33.41
C THR A 92 0.25 -0.60 34.41
N ILE A 93 1.45 -0.19 33.98
CA ILE A 93 2.63 0.01 34.85
C ILE A 93 2.37 1.15 35.85
N CYS A 94 1.65 2.20 35.44
CA CYS A 94 1.27 3.31 36.31
C CYS A 94 0.40 2.85 37.49
N TRP A 95 -0.53 1.91 37.28
CA TRP A 95 -1.39 1.34 38.35
C TRP A 95 -0.68 0.34 39.28
N VAL A 96 0.53 -0.12 38.96
CA VAL A 96 1.29 -1.09 39.79
C VAL A 96 2.23 -0.39 40.78
N PHE A 97 2.55 0.88 40.56
CA PHE A 97 3.50 1.66 41.38
C PHE A 97 2.87 2.86 42.10
N ASP A 98 1.55 2.87 42.27
CA ASP A 98 0.91 3.76 43.25
C ASP A 98 0.95 3.07 44.62
N PRO A 99 1.77 3.52 45.60
CA PRO A 99 1.55 3.14 46.99
C PRO A 99 0.20 3.69 47.39
N SER A 100 -0.79 2.80 47.56
CA SER A 100 -2.12 3.14 48.08
C SER A 100 -1.97 4.09 49.26
N PRO A 101 -2.42 5.35 49.16
CA PRO A 101 -2.65 6.12 50.35
C PRO A 101 -3.95 5.56 50.93
N TYR A 102 -3.79 4.77 51.99
CA TYR A 102 -4.82 4.05 52.78
C TYR A 102 -5.16 2.63 52.32
#